data_AF-T1FZQ0-F1
#
_entry.id   AF-T1FZQ0-F1
#
_cell.length_a   1.000
_cell.length_b   1.000
_cell.length_c   1.000
_cell.angle_alpha   90.00
_cell.angle_beta   90.00
_cell.angle_gamma   90.00
#
_symmetry.space_group_name_H-M   'P 1'
#
loop_
_entity.id
_entity.type
_entity.pdbx_description
1 polymer ?
#
loop_
_entity_poly.entity_id
_entity_poly.type
_entity_poly.pdbx_seq_one_letter_code
_entity_poly.pdbx_strand_id
1 'polypeptide(L)'
;IMVANGGLGNGVSREKLYLLFSGFGTIQDIQMKPKRSYSILNFDDVNDAQIVFNKFNKFCAIKDESEKDVHLCLAFIEKMPYLEDSNAMHYPQGLEIVNDFVSENEEKMFLDYCDWGEEDSISLKNRRVRHFGYEFNYKEKTISKLNGLLNRIPQFCCDLLKKLKQLNYVTEDFDQLTVNQYNPGKGIPNHVDTPEVFEKEIAIISLGSSIVMDFKHPDGTHVPIVLPRFSVAILKNESRYIWSHGIAPRLYDLIKSETGLTLARRSTRISFTFRKIKTKLLGNFLFTNVMKFPKLNCVAITVDNDKLAQVYNTIAPHFSRTRHSPWPSVVNFLNRLDPYAIVLDVGCGNGKYLNTRKSDLFMIGCDASPTLCQIGSSVGEVQICNVVALPYPDCTFDACICIAVLHHLASQERRSLAIKEIVRVLKVGGQALIYVWAMEQDFAGVKSKYLKSVKKITELTEFHKVDDNLSLPVHNSKTTFKYCDNLVPWTLQTEYPTKDDLNSVEVYKRYYHVFCKGELVELCRQFDSSLIVSNVFYEEGNWCVEIIKTNKIETILL
;
A
#
# COMPACT_ATOMS: atom_id res chain seq x y z
N ILE A 1 -50.39 -25.63 14.35
CA ILE A 1 -50.87 -24.40 15.03
C ILE A 1 -50.24 -23.18 14.38
N MET A 2 -51.02 -22.18 13.98
CA MET A 2 -50.51 -20.85 13.66
C MET A 2 -50.32 -20.05 14.95
N VAL A 3 -49.13 -19.46 15.12
CA VAL A 3 -48.81 -18.55 16.23
C VAL A 3 -48.71 -17.14 15.68
N ALA A 4 -49.80 -16.40 15.80
CA ALA A 4 -49.84 -14.98 15.48
C ALA A 4 -48.96 -14.20 16.47
N ASN A 5 -48.33 -13.14 15.97
CA ASN A 5 -47.29 -12.34 16.63
C ASN A 5 -45.97 -13.09 16.94
N GLY A 6 -45.96 -14.41 16.85
CA GLY A 6 -44.77 -15.25 17.02
C GLY A 6 -43.96 -15.42 15.73
N GLY A 7 -43.83 -14.40 14.90
CA GLY A 7 -43.09 -14.48 13.63
C GLY A 7 -41.83 -13.63 13.60
N LEU A 8 -40.97 -13.88 12.60
CA LEU A 8 -39.71 -13.15 12.38
C LEU A 8 -39.94 -11.65 12.19
N GLY A 9 -41.05 -11.28 11.54
CA GLY A 9 -41.44 -9.88 11.32
C GLY A 9 -41.83 -9.14 12.60
N ASN A 10 -42.05 -9.86 13.70
CA ASN A 10 -42.34 -9.31 15.01
C ASN A 10 -41.21 -9.57 16.02
N GLY A 11 -40.00 -9.88 15.54
CA GLY A 11 -38.82 -10.06 16.37
C GLY A 11 -38.78 -11.34 17.18
N VAL A 12 -39.56 -12.37 16.84
CA VAL A 12 -39.53 -13.66 17.55
C VAL A 12 -38.68 -14.66 16.76
N SER A 13 -37.68 -15.26 17.41
CA SER A 13 -36.79 -16.28 16.84
C SER A 13 -37.41 -17.68 16.89
N ARG A 14 -36.88 -18.58 16.05
CA ARG A 14 -37.30 -19.99 16.00
C ARG A 14 -37.04 -20.69 17.33
N GLU A 15 -35.87 -20.44 17.91
CA GLU A 15 -35.40 -21.04 19.16
C GLU A 15 -36.28 -20.64 20.34
N LYS A 16 -36.73 -19.37 20.41
CA LYS A 16 -37.65 -18.92 21.47
C LYS A 16 -38.98 -19.66 21.43
N LEU A 17 -39.55 -19.88 20.23
CA LEU A 17 -40.78 -20.66 20.09
C LEU A 17 -40.55 -22.13 20.40
N TYR A 18 -39.44 -22.69 19.92
CA TYR A 18 -39.08 -24.08 20.20
C TYR A 18 -38.93 -24.30 21.70
N LEU A 19 -38.17 -23.45 22.41
CA LEU A 19 -37.98 -23.55 23.86
C LEU A 19 -39.29 -23.38 24.64
N LEU A 20 -40.17 -22.49 24.18
CA LEU A 20 -41.47 -22.28 24.83
C LEU A 20 -42.36 -23.52 24.71
N PHE A 21 -42.35 -24.20 23.56
CA PHE A 21 -43.37 -25.19 23.22
C PHE A 21 -42.88 -26.65 23.26
N SER A 22 -41.56 -26.90 23.15
CA SER A 22 -40.99 -28.26 23.12
C SER A 22 -41.22 -29.06 24.41
N GLY A 23 -41.46 -28.40 25.54
CA GLY A 23 -41.80 -29.06 26.79
C GLY A 23 -43.19 -29.70 26.84
N PHE A 24 -44.02 -29.52 25.81
CA PHE A 24 -45.40 -30.01 25.75
C PHE A 24 -45.62 -31.11 24.72
N GLY A 25 -44.61 -31.45 23.93
CA GLY A 25 -44.70 -32.42 22.84
C GLY A 25 -43.57 -32.28 21.83
N THR A 26 -43.41 -33.28 20.97
CA THR A 26 -42.40 -33.26 19.91
C THR A 26 -42.84 -32.33 18.78
N ILE A 27 -42.02 -31.32 18.48
CA ILE A 27 -42.24 -30.37 17.39
C ILE A 27 -41.53 -30.90 16.15
N GLN A 28 -42.31 -31.26 15.12
CA GLN A 28 -41.81 -31.74 13.84
C GLN A 28 -41.18 -30.62 13.02
N ASP A 29 -41.82 -29.44 12.99
CA ASP A 29 -41.34 -28.28 12.23
C ASP A 29 -41.90 -26.97 12.80
N ILE A 30 -41.16 -25.88 12.58
CA ILE A 30 -41.58 -24.50 12.82
C ILE A 30 -41.39 -23.72 11.52
N GLN A 31 -42.47 -23.45 10.79
CA GLN A 31 -42.40 -22.64 9.58
C GLN A 31 -42.43 -21.15 9.91
N MET A 32 -41.40 -20.44 9.46
CA MET A 32 -41.30 -18.99 9.61
C MET A 32 -41.00 -18.35 8.27
N LYS A 33 -41.68 -17.22 7.98
CA LYS A 33 -41.48 -16.45 6.75
C LYS A 33 -40.83 -15.10 7.04
N PRO A 34 -39.92 -14.61 6.17
CA PRO A 34 -39.35 -13.28 6.29
C PRO A 34 -40.45 -12.22 6.40
N LYS A 35 -40.29 -11.25 7.30
CA LYS A 35 -41.21 -10.11 7.50
C LYS A 35 -42.66 -10.47 7.89
N ARG A 36 -42.99 -11.75 8.16
CA ARG A 36 -44.32 -12.14 8.64
C ARG A 36 -44.36 -12.09 10.16
N SER A 37 -45.44 -11.54 10.70
CA SER A 37 -45.68 -11.46 12.14
C SER A 37 -46.13 -12.78 12.76
N TYR A 38 -46.30 -13.85 11.97
CA TYR A 38 -46.71 -15.16 12.46
C TYR A 38 -45.70 -16.24 12.09
N SER A 39 -45.79 -17.36 12.81
CA SER A 39 -45.16 -18.63 12.49
C SER A 39 -46.18 -19.75 12.54
N ILE A 40 -45.80 -20.93 12.09
CA ILE A 40 -46.64 -22.11 12.13
C ILE A 40 -45.84 -23.25 12.76
N LEU A 41 -46.32 -23.79 13.87
CA LEU A 41 -45.77 -24.97 14.52
C LEU A 41 -46.51 -26.22 14.09
N ASN A 42 -45.76 -27.26 13.79
CA ASN A 42 -46.26 -28.60 13.55
C ASN A 42 -45.78 -29.53 14.67
N PHE A 43 -46.71 -30.17 15.36
CA PHE A 43 -46.43 -31.19 16.37
C PHE A 43 -46.66 -32.57 15.77
N ASP A 44 -45.97 -33.58 16.28
CA ASP A 44 -46.19 -34.97 15.87
C ASP A 44 -47.58 -35.49 16.31
N ASP A 45 -48.08 -35.06 17.47
CA ASP A 45 -49.41 -35.42 18.00
C ASP A 45 -50.34 -34.18 18.09
N VAL A 46 -51.60 -34.37 17.69
CA VAL A 46 -52.67 -33.38 17.80
C VAL A 46 -53.00 -33.05 19.27
N ASN A 47 -52.86 -34.00 20.18
CA ASN A 47 -53.13 -33.79 21.60
C ASN A 47 -52.15 -32.77 22.22
N ASP A 48 -50.87 -32.86 21.87
CA ASP A 48 -49.83 -31.91 22.31
C ASP A 48 -50.16 -30.50 21.82
N ALA A 49 -50.61 -30.39 20.57
CA ALA A 49 -51.07 -29.14 19.99
C ALA A 49 -52.28 -28.56 20.74
N GLN A 50 -53.21 -29.41 21.20
CA GLN A 50 -54.37 -28.99 21.99
C GLN A 50 -53.98 -28.49 23.38
N ILE A 51 -53.03 -29.16 24.05
CA ILE A 51 -52.48 -28.75 25.35
C ILE A 51 -51.85 -27.35 25.22
N VAL A 52 -51.02 -27.14 24.20
CA VAL A 52 -50.36 -25.85 23.94
C VAL A 52 -51.39 -24.75 23.66
N PHE A 53 -52.38 -25.01 22.81
CA PHE A 53 -53.43 -24.03 22.51
C PHE A 53 -54.20 -23.61 23.77
N ASN A 54 -54.67 -24.58 24.56
CA ASN A 54 -55.46 -24.31 25.77
C ASN A 54 -54.66 -23.55 26.83
N LYS A 55 -53.35 -23.80 26.92
CA LYS A 55 -52.48 -23.18 27.93
C LYS A 55 -52.02 -21.77 27.55
N PHE A 56 -51.72 -21.52 26.27
CA PHE A 56 -51.00 -20.31 25.85
C PHE A 56 -51.82 -19.31 25.03
N ASN A 57 -52.94 -19.71 24.43
CA ASN A 57 -53.71 -18.79 23.58
C ASN A 57 -54.24 -17.59 24.38
N LYS A 58 -53.86 -16.36 23.99
CA LYS A 58 -54.24 -15.09 24.64
C LYS A 58 -53.71 -14.86 26.07
N PHE A 59 -53.06 -15.85 26.68
CA PHE A 59 -52.49 -15.75 28.04
C PHE A 59 -50.96 -15.69 28.05
N CYS A 60 -50.32 -15.84 26.89
CA CYS A 60 -48.87 -15.88 26.77
C CYS A 60 -48.31 -14.57 26.22
N ALA A 61 -47.37 -13.99 26.97
CA ALA A 61 -46.42 -13.01 26.46
C ALA A 61 -45.03 -13.64 26.46
N ILE A 62 -44.29 -13.46 25.36
CA ILE A 62 -42.87 -13.75 25.32
C ILE A 62 -42.08 -12.48 25.09
N LYS A 63 -40.84 -12.48 25.55
CA LYS A 63 -39.87 -11.45 25.16
C LYS A 63 -39.47 -11.68 23.71
N ASP A 64 -39.67 -10.69 22.86
CA ASP A 64 -39.04 -10.67 21.55
C ASP A 64 -37.52 -10.58 21.68
N GLU A 65 -36.83 -10.62 20.57
CA GLU A 65 -35.39 -10.48 20.52
C GLU A 65 -34.90 -9.15 21.15
N SER A 66 -35.72 -8.09 21.13
CA SER A 66 -35.42 -6.76 21.71
C SER A 66 -35.89 -6.59 23.17
N GLU A 67 -36.22 -7.68 23.88
CA GLU A 67 -36.76 -7.70 25.25
C GLU A 67 -38.11 -6.98 25.46
N LYS A 68 -38.87 -6.77 24.37
CA LYS A 68 -40.23 -6.26 24.44
C LYS A 68 -41.23 -7.40 24.57
N ASP A 69 -42.29 -7.16 25.33
CA ASP A 69 -43.36 -8.15 25.46
C ASP A 69 -44.16 -8.26 24.16
N VAL A 70 -44.28 -9.49 23.68
CA VAL A 70 -45.07 -9.87 22.51
C VAL A 70 -46.11 -10.88 22.96
N HIS A 71 -47.38 -10.47 22.89
CA HIS A 71 -48.51 -11.34 23.17
C HIS A 71 -48.78 -12.28 21.99
N LEU A 72 -48.75 -13.59 22.27
CA LEU A 72 -48.99 -14.62 21.29
C LEU A 72 -50.49 -14.98 21.24
N CYS A 73 -51.01 -15.09 20.02
CA CYS A 73 -52.35 -15.60 19.76
C CYS A 73 -52.24 -16.86 18.91
N LEU A 74 -52.82 -17.97 19.38
CA LEU A 74 -52.73 -19.26 18.72
C LEU A 74 -54.04 -19.53 17.99
N ALA A 75 -53.93 -20.18 16.83
CA ALA A 75 -55.07 -20.66 16.04
C ALA A 75 -54.73 -22.02 15.42
N PHE A 76 -55.71 -22.92 15.37
CA PHE A 76 -55.58 -24.14 14.57
C PHE A 76 -55.72 -23.79 13.09
N ILE A 77 -54.96 -24.49 12.26
CA ILE A 77 -55.06 -24.41 10.80
C ILE A 77 -55.11 -25.84 10.26
N GLU A 78 -55.93 -26.07 9.25
CA GLU A 78 -56.11 -27.40 8.66
C GLU A 78 -55.01 -27.79 7.67
N LYS A 79 -54.38 -26.79 7.04
CA LYS A 79 -53.35 -27.01 6.01
C LYS A 79 -52.17 -26.07 6.21
N MET A 80 -50.97 -26.60 6.01
CA MET A 80 -49.76 -25.80 5.91
C MET A 80 -49.81 -25.01 4.60
N PRO A 81 -49.60 -23.67 4.63
CA PRO A 81 -49.52 -22.89 3.41
C PRO A 81 -48.29 -23.33 2.62
N TYR A 82 -48.48 -23.63 1.33
CA TYR A 82 -47.38 -24.00 0.43
C TYR A 82 -46.25 -22.97 0.50
N LEU A 83 -45.04 -23.47 0.73
CA LEU A 83 -43.81 -22.70 0.66
C LEU A 83 -43.25 -22.93 -0.75
N GLU A 84 -43.30 -21.92 -1.61
CA GLU A 84 -42.36 -21.89 -2.71
C GLU A 84 -40.97 -21.78 -2.10
N ASP A 85 -40.14 -22.81 -2.30
CA ASP A 85 -38.69 -22.71 -2.14
C ASP A 85 -38.19 -21.70 -3.18
N SER A 86 -38.33 -20.41 -2.85
CA SER A 86 -38.03 -19.33 -3.77
C SER A 86 -36.53 -19.30 -4.06
N ASN A 87 -36.20 -19.78 -5.25
CA ASN A 87 -35.00 -19.57 -6.05
C ASN A 87 -33.66 -19.96 -5.40
N ALA A 88 -32.93 -20.83 -6.10
CA ALA A 88 -31.49 -20.96 -5.92
C ALA A 88 -30.87 -19.56 -5.90
N MET A 89 -30.33 -19.16 -4.74
CA MET A 89 -29.63 -17.88 -4.62
C MET A 89 -28.40 -17.94 -5.50
N HIS A 90 -28.41 -17.16 -6.58
CA HIS A 90 -27.22 -16.96 -7.39
C HIS A 90 -26.28 -16.02 -6.61
N TYR A 91 -25.25 -16.60 -6.01
CA TYR A 91 -24.20 -15.83 -5.35
C TYR A 91 -23.48 -14.94 -6.39
N PRO A 92 -23.00 -13.74 -5.99
CA PRO A 92 -22.20 -12.90 -6.86
C PRO A 92 -21.00 -13.66 -7.43
N GLN A 93 -20.83 -13.64 -8.76
CA GLN A 93 -19.70 -14.32 -9.38
C GLN A 93 -18.37 -13.70 -8.92
N GLY A 94 -17.43 -14.56 -8.50
CA GLY A 94 -16.14 -14.14 -7.97
C GLY A 94 -16.12 -13.84 -6.46
N LEU A 95 -17.25 -14.01 -5.77
CA LEU A 95 -17.28 -14.05 -4.31
C LEU A 95 -16.94 -15.46 -3.82
N GLU A 96 -15.97 -15.55 -2.91
CA GLU A 96 -15.58 -16.78 -2.23
C GLU A 96 -15.60 -16.55 -0.72
N ILE A 97 -16.12 -17.50 0.06
CA ILE A 97 -16.15 -17.43 1.53
C ILE A 97 -15.47 -18.68 2.06
N VAL A 98 -14.40 -18.46 2.82
CA VAL A 98 -13.64 -19.52 3.47
C VAL A 98 -13.95 -19.45 4.96
N ASN A 99 -14.63 -20.48 5.47
CA ASN A 99 -14.93 -20.62 6.90
C ASN A 99 -13.67 -21.07 7.66
N ASP A 100 -13.65 -20.83 8.97
CA ASP A 100 -12.59 -21.28 9.88
C ASP A 100 -11.17 -20.92 9.40
N PHE A 101 -11.05 -19.77 8.73
CA PHE A 101 -9.79 -19.27 8.20
C PHE A 101 -8.86 -18.76 9.30
N VAL A 102 -9.43 -18.25 10.39
CA VAL A 102 -8.73 -17.73 11.56
C VAL A 102 -9.01 -18.62 12.77
N SER A 103 -7.98 -19.02 13.52
CA SER A 103 -8.14 -19.75 14.77
C SER A 103 -8.59 -18.85 15.92
N GLU A 104 -9.13 -19.44 16.99
CA GLU A 104 -9.52 -18.68 18.19
C GLU A 104 -8.36 -17.88 18.80
N ASN A 105 -7.15 -18.44 18.79
CA ASN A 105 -5.95 -17.78 19.32
C ASN A 105 -5.55 -16.57 18.46
N GLU A 106 -5.58 -16.71 17.14
CA GLU A 106 -5.31 -15.60 16.21
C GLU A 106 -6.37 -14.51 16.37
N GLU A 107 -7.65 -14.86 16.45
CA GLU A 107 -8.71 -13.87 16.68
C GLU A 107 -8.50 -13.12 17.99
N LYS A 108 -8.18 -13.83 19.09
CA LYS A 108 -7.92 -13.17 20.38
C LYS A 108 -6.81 -12.13 20.26
N MET A 109 -5.68 -12.49 19.64
CA MET A 109 -4.59 -11.54 19.39
C MET A 109 -5.05 -10.32 18.57
N PHE A 110 -5.92 -10.54 17.58
CA PHE A 110 -6.42 -9.45 16.73
C PHE A 110 -7.39 -8.54 17.47
N LEU A 111 -8.27 -9.11 18.30
CA LEU A 111 -9.22 -8.35 19.11
C LEU A 111 -8.49 -7.54 20.19
N ASP A 112 -7.50 -8.12 20.86
CA ASP A 112 -6.66 -7.44 21.86
C ASP A 112 -5.91 -6.24 21.24
N TYR A 113 -5.43 -6.39 20.00
CA TYR A 113 -4.81 -5.28 19.26
C TYR A 113 -5.83 -4.19 18.82
N CYS A 114 -7.12 -4.54 18.78
CA CYS A 114 -8.21 -3.66 18.40
C CYS A 114 -8.88 -2.93 19.58
N ASP A 115 -8.39 -3.13 20.80
CA ASP A 115 -8.87 -2.43 22.00
C ASP A 115 -8.31 -1.00 22.06
N TRP A 116 -8.89 -0.12 21.23
CA TRP A 116 -8.43 1.26 21.07
C TRP A 116 -9.10 2.22 22.06
N GLY A 117 -8.31 3.12 22.64
CA GLY A 117 -8.82 4.31 23.34
C GLY A 117 -9.56 5.27 22.39
N GLU A 118 -10.32 6.22 22.94
CA GLU A 118 -11.16 7.13 22.14
C GLU A 118 -10.36 8.03 21.17
N GLU A 119 -9.09 8.31 21.45
CA GLU A 119 -8.22 9.20 20.67
C GLU A 119 -7.65 8.55 19.38
N ASP A 120 -7.66 7.21 19.27
CA ASP A 120 -6.97 6.45 18.21
C ASP A 120 -7.85 6.02 17.03
N SER A 121 -9.14 6.42 17.02
CA SER A 121 -10.11 5.95 16.02
C SER A 121 -10.85 7.09 15.32
N ILE A 122 -11.07 6.93 14.01
CA ILE A 122 -11.97 7.83 13.28
C ILE A 122 -13.39 7.37 13.57
N SER A 123 -14.10 8.13 14.39
CA SER A 123 -15.52 7.91 14.64
C SER A 123 -16.34 8.38 13.43
N LEU A 124 -16.75 7.43 12.59
CA LEU A 124 -17.79 7.69 11.59
C LEU A 124 -19.16 7.50 12.25
N LYS A 125 -20.18 8.23 11.78
CA LYS A 125 -21.55 8.31 12.36
C LYS A 125 -22.14 6.98 12.88
N ASN A 126 -21.73 5.83 12.35
CA ASN A 126 -22.21 4.52 12.75
C ASN A 126 -21.14 3.47 13.09
N ARG A 127 -19.83 3.72 13.02
CA ARG A 127 -18.80 2.70 13.33
C ARG A 127 -17.46 3.32 13.65
N ARG A 128 -16.63 2.62 14.41
CA ARG A 128 -15.21 3.00 14.58
C ARG A 128 -14.41 2.41 13.43
N VAL A 129 -13.52 3.22 12.87
CA VAL A 129 -12.63 2.79 11.79
C VAL A 129 -11.21 3.20 12.06
N ARG A 130 -10.28 2.30 11.73
CA ARG A 130 -8.85 2.55 11.70
C ARG A 130 -8.26 2.07 10.38
N HIS A 131 -7.25 2.79 9.90
CA HIS A 131 -6.54 2.45 8.66
C HIS A 131 -5.07 2.16 8.94
N PHE A 132 -4.54 1.18 8.23
CA PHE A 132 -3.12 0.83 8.20
C PHE A 132 -2.68 0.65 6.74
N GLY A 133 -1.39 0.78 6.48
CA GLY A 133 -0.91 1.06 5.14
C GLY A 133 -1.37 2.47 4.80
N TYR A 134 -2.37 2.63 3.95
CA TYR A 134 -2.86 3.93 3.52
C TYR A 134 -4.23 4.29 4.11
N GLU A 135 -4.39 5.55 4.53
CA GLU A 135 -5.63 6.06 5.10
C GLU A 135 -6.63 6.41 3.99
N PHE A 136 -7.91 6.04 4.12
CA PHE A 136 -8.95 6.31 3.11
C PHE A 136 -9.81 7.53 3.49
N ASN A 137 -9.79 8.56 2.65
CA ASN A 137 -10.66 9.73 2.76
C ASN A 137 -12.05 9.45 2.19
N TYR A 138 -13.01 9.26 3.09
CA TYR A 138 -14.41 8.96 2.74
C TYR A 138 -15.15 10.10 2.03
N LYS A 139 -14.72 11.36 2.17
CA LYS A 139 -15.36 12.50 1.48
C LYS A 139 -14.98 12.55 0.01
N GLU A 140 -13.69 12.36 -0.25
CA GLU A 140 -13.12 12.40 -1.60
C GLU A 140 -13.15 11.02 -2.29
N LYS A 141 -13.55 9.97 -1.57
CA LYS A 141 -13.50 8.56 -1.98
C LYS A 141 -12.12 8.15 -2.52
N THR A 142 -11.08 8.71 -1.92
CA THR A 142 -9.69 8.57 -2.32
C THR A 142 -8.82 8.31 -1.08
N ILE A 143 -7.52 8.23 -1.23
CA ILE A 143 -6.58 8.01 -0.13
C ILE A 143 -6.13 9.37 0.47
N SER A 144 -6.12 9.47 1.80
CA SER A 144 -5.62 10.60 2.60
C SER A 144 -4.10 10.74 2.45
N LYS A 145 -3.65 11.97 2.20
CA LYS A 145 -2.30 12.32 1.72
C LYS A 145 -1.17 12.17 2.75
N LEU A 146 -1.39 11.98 4.05
CA LEU A 146 -0.31 12.18 5.03
C LEU A 146 0.08 10.99 5.92
N ASN A 147 -0.85 10.09 6.27
CA ASN A 147 -0.56 9.13 7.35
C ASN A 147 -0.12 7.75 6.87
N GLY A 148 -0.17 7.49 5.56
CA GLY A 148 0.07 6.17 5.01
C GLY A 148 1.53 5.67 5.15
N LEU A 149 2.45 6.59 5.46
CA LEU A 149 3.86 6.31 5.70
C LEU A 149 4.20 6.05 7.18
N LEU A 150 3.27 6.30 8.11
CA LEU A 150 3.49 6.16 9.56
C LEU A 150 2.91 4.87 10.15
N ASN A 151 1.77 4.37 9.63
CA ASN A 151 1.08 3.22 10.21
C ASN A 151 1.15 1.99 9.29
N ARG A 152 2.25 1.23 9.37
CA ARG A 152 2.40 -0.04 8.64
C ARG A 152 1.28 -1.02 8.98
N ILE A 153 0.95 -1.91 8.04
CA ILE A 153 0.11 -3.08 8.35
C ILE A 153 0.82 -3.88 9.46
N PRO A 154 0.13 -4.21 10.58
CA PRO A 154 0.76 -4.93 11.69
C PRO A 154 1.32 -6.30 11.25
N GLN A 155 2.44 -6.70 11.84
CA GLN A 155 3.16 -7.91 11.41
C GLN A 155 2.29 -9.19 11.44
N PHE A 156 1.43 -9.32 12.46
CA PHE A 156 0.51 -10.47 12.55
C PHE A 156 -0.51 -10.52 11.40
N CYS A 157 -0.87 -9.37 10.81
CA CYS A 157 -1.71 -9.33 9.61
C CYS A 157 -0.92 -9.78 8.38
N CYS A 158 0.37 -9.50 8.31
CA CYS A 158 1.23 -9.95 7.21
C CYS A 158 1.26 -11.48 7.11
N ASP A 159 1.17 -12.19 8.23
CA ASP A 159 1.16 -13.66 8.21
C ASP A 159 -0.18 -14.22 7.68
N LEU A 160 -1.31 -13.57 7.97
CA LEU A 160 -2.59 -13.88 7.32
C LEU A 160 -2.54 -13.63 5.81
N LEU A 161 -1.90 -12.54 5.37
CA LEU A 161 -1.71 -12.22 3.96
C LEU A 161 -0.87 -13.29 3.24
N LYS A 162 0.22 -13.75 3.88
CA LYS A 162 1.00 -14.87 3.37
C LYS A 162 0.16 -16.14 3.27
N LYS A 163 -0.66 -16.46 4.28
CA LYS A 163 -1.56 -17.61 4.28
C LYS A 163 -2.57 -17.54 3.13
N LEU A 164 -3.19 -16.38 2.89
CA LEU A 164 -4.10 -16.17 1.75
C LEU A 164 -3.42 -16.44 0.40
N LYS A 165 -2.17 -15.98 0.23
CA LYS A 165 -1.39 -16.22 -0.98
C LYS A 165 -0.94 -17.67 -1.14
N GLN A 166 -0.42 -18.29 -0.08
CA GLN A 166 0.05 -19.68 -0.10
C GLN A 166 -1.07 -20.66 -0.42
N LEU A 167 -2.29 -20.38 0.05
CA LEU A 167 -3.48 -21.16 -0.25
C LEU A 167 -4.13 -20.77 -1.59
N ASN A 168 -3.53 -19.87 -2.37
CA ASN A 168 -3.99 -19.38 -3.67
C ASN A 168 -5.38 -18.70 -3.65
N TYR A 169 -5.82 -18.20 -2.51
CA TYR A 169 -7.06 -17.43 -2.41
C TYR A 169 -6.92 -16.03 -3.04
N VAL A 170 -5.72 -15.45 -3.03
CA VAL A 170 -5.42 -14.13 -3.64
C VAL A 170 -4.07 -14.15 -4.35
N THR A 171 -3.92 -13.29 -5.36
CA THR A 171 -2.68 -13.07 -6.10
C THR A 171 -2.01 -11.73 -5.73
N GLU A 172 -2.80 -10.76 -5.28
CA GLU A 172 -2.36 -9.39 -4.97
C GLU A 172 -1.54 -9.29 -3.66
N ASP A 173 -0.48 -8.46 -3.68
CA ASP A 173 0.26 -8.07 -2.47
C ASP A 173 -0.42 -6.90 -1.77
N PHE A 174 -1.47 -7.19 -0.99
CA PHE A 174 -2.24 -6.18 -0.28
C PHE A 174 -1.36 -5.26 0.57
N ASP A 175 -1.54 -3.95 0.39
CA ASP A 175 -0.75 -2.87 0.99
C ASP A 175 -1.62 -1.86 1.76
N GLN A 176 -2.93 -2.09 1.83
CA GLN A 176 -3.89 -1.27 2.58
C GLN A 176 -4.79 -2.15 3.43
N LEU A 177 -4.96 -1.79 4.71
CA LEU A 177 -5.88 -2.44 5.66
C LEU A 177 -6.84 -1.42 6.27
N THR A 178 -8.13 -1.72 6.22
CA THR A 178 -9.18 -1.02 6.98
C THR A 178 -9.75 -1.94 8.04
N VAL A 179 -9.63 -1.55 9.31
CA VAL A 179 -10.27 -2.24 10.42
C VAL A 179 -11.57 -1.50 10.79
N ASN A 180 -12.70 -2.20 10.74
CA ASN A 180 -14.01 -1.67 11.09
C ASN A 180 -14.57 -2.39 12.31
N GLN A 181 -15.02 -1.64 13.32
CA GLN A 181 -15.73 -2.19 14.48
C GLN A 181 -17.20 -1.75 14.45
N TYR A 182 -18.09 -2.74 14.48
CA TYR A 182 -19.54 -2.60 14.44
C TYR A 182 -20.14 -3.06 15.76
N ASN A 183 -20.72 -2.13 16.51
CA ASN A 183 -21.56 -2.48 17.66
C ASN A 183 -22.96 -2.90 17.19
N PRO A 184 -23.74 -3.65 17.99
CA PRO A 184 -25.10 -4.04 17.63
C PRO A 184 -25.96 -2.85 17.17
N GLY A 185 -26.74 -3.04 16.10
CA GLY A 185 -27.59 -1.98 15.52
C GLY A 185 -26.85 -1.07 14.52
N LYS A 186 -25.51 -1.13 14.47
CA LYS A 186 -24.72 -0.38 13.52
C LYS A 186 -24.48 -1.14 12.22
N GLY A 187 -24.01 -0.42 11.21
CA GLY A 187 -23.84 -0.93 9.86
C GLY A 187 -23.05 0.00 8.94
N ILE A 188 -23.01 -0.35 7.65
CA ILE A 188 -22.40 0.43 6.59
C ILE A 188 -23.35 0.46 5.38
N PRO A 189 -23.63 1.63 4.79
CA PRO A 189 -24.46 1.72 3.59
C PRO A 189 -23.90 0.86 2.44
N ASN A 190 -24.77 0.44 1.52
CA ASN A 190 -24.32 -0.27 0.32
C ASN A 190 -23.40 0.63 -0.51
N HIS A 191 -22.25 0.09 -0.88
CA HIS A 191 -21.23 0.76 -1.68
C HIS A 191 -20.44 -0.26 -2.49
N VAL A 192 -19.73 0.23 -3.50
CA VAL A 192 -18.68 -0.52 -4.20
C VAL A 192 -17.36 0.11 -3.79
N ASP A 193 -16.38 -0.72 -3.45
CA ASP A 193 -15.03 -0.24 -3.14
C ASP A 193 -14.43 0.42 -4.39
N THR A 194 -13.93 1.66 -4.23
CA THR A 194 -13.59 2.56 -5.33
C THR A 194 -12.72 1.87 -6.38
N PRO A 195 -13.25 1.55 -7.58
CA PRO A 195 -12.52 0.82 -8.62
C PRO A 195 -11.29 1.56 -9.12
N GLU A 196 -11.28 2.88 -9.00
CA GLU A 196 -10.15 3.74 -9.35
C GLU A 196 -9.01 3.60 -8.34
N VAL A 197 -9.32 3.29 -7.07
CA VAL A 197 -8.37 3.27 -5.94
C VAL A 197 -7.71 1.92 -5.73
N PHE A 198 -8.52 0.87 -5.71
CA PHE A 198 -8.07 -0.46 -5.34
C PHE A 198 -7.98 -1.38 -6.56
N GLU A 199 -7.08 -2.36 -6.54
CA GLU A 199 -6.94 -3.38 -7.60
C GLU A 199 -8.08 -4.40 -7.57
N LYS A 200 -7.89 -5.55 -8.23
CA LYS A 200 -8.93 -6.54 -8.58
C LYS A 200 -9.41 -7.44 -7.45
N GLU A 201 -8.67 -7.54 -6.35
CA GLU A 201 -8.99 -8.46 -5.25
C GLU A 201 -9.16 -7.70 -3.93
N ILE A 202 -10.13 -8.12 -3.12
CA ILE A 202 -10.39 -7.59 -1.78
C ILE A 202 -10.64 -8.76 -0.83
N ALA A 203 -10.00 -8.77 0.33
CA ALA A 203 -10.24 -9.78 1.36
C ALA A 203 -10.82 -9.14 2.63
N ILE A 204 -11.89 -9.73 3.18
CA ILE A 204 -12.62 -9.25 4.35
C ILE A 204 -12.64 -10.37 5.40
N ILE A 205 -11.81 -10.25 6.42
CA ILE A 205 -11.81 -11.17 7.56
C ILE A 205 -12.87 -10.72 8.57
N SER A 206 -13.67 -11.66 9.09
CA SER A 206 -14.75 -11.43 10.05
C SER A 206 -14.42 -12.01 11.43
N LEU A 207 -14.38 -11.16 12.45
CA LEU A 207 -13.97 -11.50 13.81
C LEU A 207 -15.01 -11.01 14.85
N GLY A 208 -14.99 -11.62 16.03
CA GLY A 208 -15.86 -11.32 17.18
C GLY A 208 -17.27 -11.90 17.04
N SER A 209 -17.94 -11.63 15.92
CA SER A 209 -19.26 -12.21 15.64
C SER A 209 -19.59 -12.27 14.15
N SER A 210 -20.45 -13.23 13.79
CA SER A 210 -21.01 -13.37 12.45
C SER A 210 -21.92 -12.19 12.10
N ILE A 211 -22.05 -11.87 10.81
CA ILE A 211 -22.98 -10.83 10.35
C ILE A 211 -23.54 -11.14 8.96
N VAL A 212 -24.74 -10.65 8.66
CA VAL A 212 -25.25 -10.63 7.29
C VAL A 212 -24.80 -9.37 6.55
N MET A 213 -24.07 -9.58 5.46
CA MET A 213 -23.71 -8.56 4.47
C MET A 213 -24.69 -8.64 3.28
N ASP A 214 -25.31 -7.52 2.95
CA ASP A 214 -26.24 -7.39 1.83
C ASP A 214 -25.45 -7.11 0.54
N PHE A 215 -25.56 -7.99 -0.46
CA PHE A 215 -25.03 -7.76 -1.82
C PHE A 215 -26.16 -7.37 -2.76
N LYS A 216 -26.01 -6.26 -3.49
CA LYS A 216 -27.01 -5.76 -4.44
C LYS A 216 -26.40 -5.53 -5.81
N HIS A 217 -26.99 -6.15 -6.81
CA HIS A 217 -26.66 -5.97 -8.22
C HIS A 217 -27.45 -4.80 -8.82
N PRO A 218 -26.91 -4.07 -9.81
CA PRO A 218 -27.61 -2.96 -10.46
C PRO A 218 -28.93 -3.33 -11.15
N ASP A 219 -29.14 -4.60 -11.51
CA ASP A 219 -30.41 -5.08 -12.09
C ASP A 219 -31.56 -5.22 -11.07
N GLY A 220 -31.29 -4.97 -9.78
CA GLY A 220 -32.25 -5.09 -8.69
C GLY A 220 -32.12 -6.38 -7.89
N THR A 221 -31.28 -7.34 -8.30
CA THR A 221 -31.02 -8.57 -7.55
C THR A 221 -30.38 -8.26 -6.20
N HIS A 222 -30.89 -8.86 -5.14
CA HIS A 222 -30.41 -8.69 -3.76
C HIS A 222 -30.17 -10.04 -3.10
N VAL A 223 -28.95 -10.25 -2.62
CA VAL A 223 -28.50 -11.48 -1.98
C VAL A 223 -27.91 -11.15 -0.60
N PRO A 224 -28.65 -11.37 0.51
CA PRO A 224 -28.07 -11.34 1.84
C PRO A 224 -27.17 -12.57 2.09
N ILE A 225 -25.92 -12.34 2.47
CA ILE A 225 -24.91 -13.38 2.67
C ILE A 225 -24.39 -13.33 4.10
N VAL A 226 -24.37 -14.47 4.78
CA VAL A 226 -23.77 -14.60 6.10
C VAL A 226 -22.26 -14.62 5.96
N LEU A 227 -21.57 -13.75 6.71
CA LEU A 227 -20.14 -13.80 6.95
C LEU A 227 -19.89 -14.34 8.37
N PRO A 228 -19.53 -15.63 8.52
CA PRO A 228 -19.31 -16.21 9.84
C PRO A 228 -18.13 -15.57 10.58
N ARG A 229 -18.14 -15.63 11.92
CA ARG A 229 -16.91 -15.45 12.72
C ARG A 229 -15.83 -16.42 12.21
N PHE A 230 -14.56 -16.01 12.27
CA PHE A 230 -13.40 -16.76 11.76
C PHE A 230 -13.30 -16.89 10.24
N SER A 231 -14.25 -16.35 9.48
CA SER A 231 -14.23 -16.47 8.02
C SER A 231 -13.42 -15.35 7.35
N VAL A 232 -13.00 -15.63 6.12
CA VAL A 232 -12.59 -14.60 5.15
C VAL A 232 -13.47 -14.65 3.92
N ALA A 233 -13.99 -13.49 3.52
CA ALA A 233 -14.69 -13.30 2.25
C ALA A 233 -13.74 -12.63 1.24
N ILE A 234 -13.62 -13.21 0.06
CA ILE A 234 -12.75 -12.74 -1.02
C ILE A 234 -13.65 -12.27 -2.16
N LEU A 235 -13.51 -11.01 -2.57
CA LEU A 235 -14.26 -10.43 -3.67
C LEU A 235 -13.33 -10.28 -4.88
N LYS A 236 -13.73 -10.88 -6.01
CA LYS A 236 -13.06 -10.79 -7.32
C LYS A 236 -14.08 -10.51 -8.41
N ASN A 237 -13.62 -10.08 -9.58
CA ASN A 237 -14.46 -9.96 -10.78
C ASN A 237 -15.76 -9.18 -10.49
N GLU A 238 -16.92 -9.70 -10.89
CA GLU A 238 -18.21 -9.04 -10.75
C GLU A 238 -18.54 -8.68 -9.30
N SER A 239 -18.28 -9.58 -8.34
CA SER A 239 -18.57 -9.34 -6.93
C SER A 239 -17.81 -8.13 -6.36
N ARG A 240 -16.68 -7.77 -6.97
CA ARG A 240 -15.81 -6.63 -6.59
C ARG A 240 -16.10 -5.36 -7.38
N TYR A 241 -16.52 -5.46 -8.64
CA TYR A 241 -16.67 -4.31 -9.54
C TYR A 241 -18.12 -3.87 -9.75
N ILE A 242 -19.07 -4.79 -9.72
CA ILE A 242 -20.46 -4.55 -10.13
C ILE A 242 -21.39 -4.58 -8.92
N TRP A 243 -21.22 -5.58 -8.05
CA TRP A 243 -22.07 -5.73 -6.87
C TRP A 243 -21.70 -4.72 -5.80
N SER A 244 -22.70 -3.98 -5.31
CA SER A 244 -22.56 -3.18 -4.09
C SER A 244 -22.76 -4.05 -2.86
N HIS A 245 -22.02 -3.79 -1.80
CA HIS A 245 -22.12 -4.52 -0.54
C HIS A 245 -22.28 -3.57 0.64
N GLY A 246 -22.99 -4.03 1.67
CA GLY A 246 -23.26 -3.23 2.86
C GLY A 246 -23.77 -4.06 4.03
N ILE A 247 -23.86 -3.44 5.20
CA ILE A 247 -24.40 -4.06 6.41
C ILE A 247 -25.54 -3.18 6.88
N ALA A 248 -26.77 -3.67 6.78
CA ALA A 248 -27.94 -2.93 7.26
C ALA A 248 -27.84 -2.60 8.76
N PRO A 249 -28.24 -1.41 9.23
CA PRO A 249 -28.27 -1.08 10.66
C PRO A 249 -29.45 -1.77 11.34
N ARG A 250 -29.21 -2.97 11.90
CA ARG A 250 -30.21 -3.79 12.60
C ARG A 250 -29.58 -4.52 13.78
N LEU A 251 -30.41 -4.92 14.74
CA LEU A 251 -29.99 -5.66 15.94
C LEU A 251 -29.98 -7.18 15.71
N TYR A 252 -30.75 -7.66 14.72
CA TYR A 252 -30.92 -9.08 14.41
C TYR A 252 -30.76 -9.32 12.92
N ASP A 253 -30.11 -10.42 12.58
CA ASP A 253 -30.01 -10.91 11.21
C ASP A 253 -30.96 -12.08 11.00
N LEU A 254 -31.59 -12.11 9.83
CA LEU A 254 -32.36 -13.27 9.38
C LEU A 254 -31.37 -14.28 8.78
N ILE A 255 -31.26 -15.46 9.39
CA ILE A 255 -30.35 -16.52 8.95
C ILE A 255 -31.12 -17.81 8.68
N LYS A 256 -30.57 -18.65 7.80
CA LYS A 256 -31.05 -20.03 7.58
C LYS A 256 -30.16 -20.96 8.42
N SER A 257 -30.72 -21.55 9.46
CA SER A 257 -30.10 -22.64 10.22
C SER A 257 -30.40 -24.00 9.56
N GLU A 258 -29.80 -25.07 10.07
CA GLU A 258 -30.11 -26.46 9.68
C GLU A 258 -31.59 -26.79 9.83
N THR A 259 -32.27 -26.17 10.81
CA THR A 259 -33.67 -26.43 11.11
C THR A 259 -34.62 -25.46 10.41
N GLY A 260 -34.14 -24.34 9.85
CA GLY A 260 -34.93 -23.41 9.04
C GLY A 260 -34.59 -21.94 9.29
N LEU A 261 -35.47 -21.02 8.92
CA LEU A 261 -35.23 -19.58 9.10
C LEU A 261 -35.37 -19.17 10.58
N THR A 262 -34.43 -18.35 11.08
CA THR A 262 -34.46 -17.78 12.43
C THR A 262 -33.81 -16.40 12.51
N LEU A 263 -33.90 -15.75 13.67
CA LEU A 263 -33.24 -14.49 13.99
C LEU A 263 -31.97 -14.75 14.82
N ALA A 264 -30.83 -14.24 14.37
CA ALA A 264 -29.59 -14.22 15.12
C ALA A 264 -29.30 -12.82 15.65
N ARG A 265 -29.13 -12.69 16.96
CA ARG A 265 -28.74 -11.43 17.61
C ARG A 265 -27.33 -11.04 17.21
N ARG A 266 -27.15 -9.78 16.80
CA ARG A 266 -25.83 -9.21 16.53
C ARG A 266 -25.11 -8.90 17.84
N SER A 267 -23.82 -9.22 17.85
CA SER A 267 -22.86 -8.79 18.86
C SER A 267 -21.84 -7.84 18.22
N THR A 268 -20.84 -7.42 18.99
CA THR A 268 -19.75 -6.62 18.43
C THR A 268 -19.00 -7.43 17.38
N ARG A 269 -18.87 -6.88 16.18
CA ARG A 269 -18.09 -7.46 15.08
C ARG A 269 -16.92 -6.56 14.73
N ILE A 270 -15.76 -7.15 14.54
CA ILE A 270 -14.60 -6.48 13.97
C ILE A 270 -14.30 -7.10 12.61
N SER A 271 -13.96 -6.29 11.62
CA SER A 271 -13.50 -6.81 10.33
C SER A 271 -12.26 -6.14 9.84
N PHE A 272 -11.37 -6.94 9.28
CA PHE A 272 -10.13 -6.52 8.67
C PHE A 272 -10.30 -6.63 7.15
N THR A 273 -10.28 -5.51 6.46
CA THR A 273 -10.44 -5.45 5.02
C THR A 273 -9.14 -5.08 4.36
N PHE A 274 -8.57 -6.02 3.62
CA PHE A 274 -7.30 -5.89 2.91
C PHE A 274 -7.52 -5.60 1.43
N ARG A 275 -6.73 -4.68 0.89
CA ARG A 275 -6.78 -4.24 -0.50
C ARG A 275 -5.37 -3.94 -1.01
N LYS A 276 -5.23 -3.98 -2.34
CA LYS A 276 -4.07 -3.46 -3.05
C LYS A 276 -4.44 -2.14 -3.68
N ILE A 277 -3.60 -1.12 -3.55
CA ILE A 277 -3.81 0.17 -4.22
C ILE A 277 -3.31 0.11 -5.65
N LYS A 278 -4.07 0.71 -6.57
CA LYS A 278 -3.68 0.75 -7.98
C LYS A 278 -2.34 1.44 -8.19
N THR A 279 -1.43 0.80 -8.92
CA THR A 279 -0.08 1.35 -9.17
C THR A 279 -0.12 2.70 -9.88
N LYS A 280 -1.14 2.95 -10.72
CA LYS A 280 -1.37 4.25 -11.38
C LYS A 280 -1.69 5.38 -10.39
N LEU A 281 -2.37 5.05 -9.29
CA LEU A 281 -2.60 6.01 -8.20
C LEU A 281 -1.40 6.11 -7.29
N LEU A 282 -0.67 5.03 -7.01
CA LEU A 282 0.65 5.14 -6.37
C LEU A 282 1.53 6.10 -7.18
N GLY A 283 1.53 6.01 -8.51
CA GLY A 283 2.06 7.04 -9.41
C GLY A 283 1.53 8.43 -9.02
N ASN A 284 0.23 8.70 -9.20
CA ASN A 284 -0.35 10.03 -8.91
C ASN A 284 -0.18 10.52 -7.44
N PHE A 285 -0.08 9.63 -6.45
CA PHE A 285 0.15 9.95 -5.03
C PHE A 285 1.64 10.23 -4.76
N LEU A 286 2.56 9.47 -5.39
CA LEU A 286 4.00 9.76 -5.48
C LEU A 286 4.27 11.08 -6.25
N PHE A 287 3.32 11.53 -7.07
CA PHE A 287 3.36 12.83 -7.76
C PHE A 287 2.83 14.00 -6.89
N THR A 288 2.08 13.78 -5.81
CA THR A 288 1.45 14.88 -5.03
C THR A 288 2.14 15.28 -3.72
N ASN A 289 3.06 14.47 -3.19
CA ASN A 289 3.78 14.75 -1.94
C ASN A 289 5.27 15.08 -2.09
N VAL A 290 5.78 15.17 -3.31
CA VAL A 290 6.84 16.14 -3.55
C VAL A 290 6.14 17.47 -3.75
N MET A 291 6.39 18.42 -2.84
CA MET A 291 6.04 19.85 -2.92
C MET A 291 5.39 20.27 -4.24
N LYS A 292 4.18 20.87 -4.18
CA LYS A 292 3.49 21.52 -5.31
C LYS A 292 4.46 22.31 -6.18
N PHE A 293 4.99 21.64 -7.19
CA PHE A 293 5.64 22.21 -8.36
C PHE A 293 5.38 21.20 -9.47
N PRO A 294 4.91 21.64 -10.64
CA PRO A 294 4.41 20.75 -11.67
C PRO A 294 5.51 19.78 -12.09
N LYS A 295 5.39 18.52 -11.64
CA LYS A 295 6.04 17.40 -12.31
C LYS A 295 5.41 17.36 -13.70
N LEU A 296 6.18 17.74 -14.73
CA LEU A 296 5.75 17.52 -16.11
C LEU A 296 5.43 16.02 -16.22
N ASN A 297 4.21 15.69 -16.64
CA ASN A 297 3.80 14.31 -16.90
C ASN A 297 4.91 13.61 -17.67
N CYS A 298 5.56 12.64 -17.02
CA CYS A 298 6.71 11.94 -17.54
C CYS A 298 6.24 10.99 -18.65
N VAL A 299 5.91 11.53 -19.81
CA VAL A 299 6.09 10.85 -21.10
C VAL A 299 7.52 10.35 -21.09
N ALA A 300 7.75 9.08 -21.42
CA ALA A 300 9.06 8.46 -21.53
C ALA A 300 10.10 9.48 -22.04
N ILE A 301 10.86 10.08 -21.11
CA ILE A 301 11.82 11.11 -21.46
C ILE A 301 13.00 10.36 -22.04
N THR A 302 12.96 10.11 -23.35
CA THR A 302 14.16 9.94 -24.16
C THR A 302 14.87 11.30 -24.24
N VAL A 303 15.34 11.82 -23.10
CA VAL A 303 16.56 12.62 -23.11
C VAL A 303 17.61 11.60 -23.48
N ASP A 304 17.84 11.54 -24.79
CA ASP A 304 18.76 10.66 -25.47
C ASP A 304 20.04 10.53 -24.62
N ASN A 305 20.32 9.33 -24.09
CA ASN A 305 21.49 9.14 -23.21
C ASN A 305 22.78 9.60 -23.91
N ASP A 306 22.78 9.50 -25.24
CA ASP A 306 23.85 9.93 -26.12
C ASP A 306 24.10 11.42 -26.00
N LYS A 307 23.06 12.26 -25.86
CA LYS A 307 23.21 13.71 -25.66
C LYS A 307 23.85 14.04 -24.30
N LEU A 308 23.46 13.34 -23.23
CA LEU A 308 24.07 13.59 -21.91
C LEU A 308 25.53 13.10 -21.86
N ALA A 309 25.80 11.92 -22.42
CA ALA A 309 27.15 11.39 -22.54
C ALA A 309 28.04 12.31 -23.38
N GLN A 310 27.53 12.84 -24.50
CA GLN A 310 28.22 13.85 -25.31
C GLN A 310 28.55 15.12 -24.50
N VAL A 311 27.58 15.66 -23.73
CA VAL A 311 27.85 16.82 -22.87
C VAL A 311 28.99 16.51 -21.90
N TYR A 312 28.96 15.35 -21.24
CA TYR A 312 30.03 14.97 -20.30
C TYR A 312 31.38 14.76 -21.00
N ASN A 313 31.40 14.16 -22.19
CA ASN A 313 32.62 14.02 -22.99
C ASN A 313 33.25 15.38 -23.31
N THR A 314 32.43 16.38 -23.65
CA THR A 314 32.90 17.74 -23.95
C THR A 314 33.41 18.47 -22.70
N ILE A 315 32.69 18.38 -21.57
CA ILE A 315 33.05 19.14 -20.36
C ILE A 315 34.08 18.41 -19.47
N ALA A 316 34.44 17.16 -19.77
CA ALA A 316 35.27 16.30 -18.92
C ALA A 316 36.58 16.94 -18.41
N PRO A 317 37.38 17.67 -19.22
CA PRO A 317 38.60 18.31 -18.73
C PRO A 317 38.32 19.40 -17.67
N HIS A 318 37.29 20.22 -17.89
CA HIS A 318 36.88 21.25 -16.93
C HIS A 318 36.20 20.64 -15.69
N PHE A 319 35.40 19.58 -15.87
CA PHE A 319 34.82 18.80 -14.77
C PHE A 319 35.93 18.26 -13.86
N SER A 320 36.97 17.64 -14.43
CA SER A 320 38.04 16.99 -13.67
C SER A 320 38.83 17.99 -12.82
N ARG A 321 39.18 19.15 -13.38
CA ARG A 321 39.91 20.22 -12.66
C ARG A 321 39.16 20.77 -11.44
N THR A 322 37.83 20.88 -11.53
CA THR A 322 37.02 21.58 -10.52
C THR A 322 36.49 20.68 -9.40
N ARG A 323 36.69 19.35 -9.49
CA ARG A 323 36.01 18.37 -8.63
C ARG A 323 36.97 17.27 -8.13
N HIS A 324 38.09 17.67 -7.53
CA HIS A 324 39.08 16.73 -7.01
C HIS A 324 38.82 16.27 -5.56
N SER A 325 38.10 17.04 -4.74
CA SER A 325 38.00 16.76 -3.31
C SER A 325 36.98 15.64 -3.00
N PRO A 326 37.37 14.59 -2.28
CA PRO A 326 36.45 13.55 -1.80
C PRO A 326 35.46 14.11 -0.77
N TRP A 327 34.26 13.53 -0.74
CA TRP A 327 33.27 13.79 0.31
C TRP A 327 33.67 13.05 1.59
N PRO A 328 33.66 13.71 2.77
CA PRO A 328 34.09 13.09 4.02
C PRO A 328 33.34 11.80 4.35
N SER A 329 32.02 11.79 4.19
CA SER A 329 31.21 10.60 4.50
C SER A 329 31.44 9.44 3.51
N VAL A 330 31.82 9.73 2.25
CA VAL A 330 32.26 8.68 1.30
C VAL A 330 33.60 8.08 1.73
N VAL A 331 34.58 8.93 2.11
CA VAL A 331 35.87 8.45 2.64
C VAL A 331 35.67 7.63 3.91
N ASN A 332 34.79 8.07 4.81
CA ASN A 332 34.45 7.32 6.03
C ASN A 332 33.82 5.97 5.72
N PHE A 333 32.95 5.88 4.70
CA PHE A 333 32.39 4.60 4.26
C PHE A 333 33.49 3.65 3.77
N LEU A 334 34.37 4.12 2.90
CA LEU A 334 35.50 3.32 2.37
C LEU A 334 36.49 2.89 3.47
N ASN A 335 36.72 3.74 4.47
CA ASN A 335 37.59 3.42 5.60
C ASN A 335 36.99 2.38 6.57
N ARG A 336 35.66 2.19 6.56
CA ARG A 336 34.99 1.15 7.38
C ARG A 336 35.03 -0.23 6.74
N LEU A 337 35.34 -0.33 5.45
CA LEU A 337 35.41 -1.61 4.76
C LEU A 337 36.58 -2.45 5.25
N ASP A 338 36.42 -3.77 5.18
CA ASP A 338 37.49 -4.70 5.52
C ASP A 338 38.69 -4.53 4.57
N PRO A 339 39.93 -4.74 5.05
CA PRO A 339 41.09 -4.84 4.18
C PRO A 339 40.86 -5.89 3.09
N TYR A 340 41.37 -5.58 1.90
CA TYR A 340 41.29 -6.37 0.67
C TYR A 340 39.89 -6.50 0.06
N ALA A 341 38.91 -5.70 0.50
CA ALA A 341 37.60 -5.64 -0.13
C ALA A 341 37.68 -5.13 -1.58
N ILE A 342 36.87 -5.74 -2.45
CA ILE A 342 36.73 -5.35 -3.86
C ILE A 342 35.57 -4.37 -3.98
N VAL A 343 35.85 -3.16 -4.45
CA VAL A 343 34.90 -2.03 -4.46
C VAL A 343 34.68 -1.51 -5.86
N LEU A 344 33.41 -1.33 -6.24
CA LEU A 344 33.03 -0.69 -7.50
C LEU A 344 32.61 0.77 -7.29
N ASP A 345 33.27 1.72 -7.95
CA ASP A 345 32.84 3.11 -8.08
C ASP A 345 31.99 3.26 -9.35
N VAL A 346 30.67 3.22 -9.19
CA VAL A 346 29.67 3.31 -10.25
C VAL A 346 29.46 4.77 -10.61
N GLY A 347 29.77 5.14 -11.85
CA GLY A 347 29.82 6.54 -12.31
C GLY A 347 31.01 7.29 -11.71
N CYS A 348 32.20 6.70 -11.81
CA CYS A 348 33.40 7.18 -11.13
C CYS A 348 33.90 8.56 -11.62
N GLY A 349 33.40 9.06 -12.75
CA GLY A 349 33.84 10.31 -13.35
C GLY A 349 35.36 10.34 -13.58
N ASN A 350 36.04 11.30 -12.95
CA ASN A 350 37.50 11.44 -13.04
C ASN A 350 38.28 10.49 -12.09
N GLY A 351 37.60 9.53 -11.44
CA GLY A 351 38.24 8.53 -10.58
C GLY A 351 38.65 9.05 -9.20
N LYS A 352 38.09 10.18 -8.73
CA LYS A 352 38.51 10.85 -7.49
C LYS A 352 38.49 9.97 -6.23
N TYR A 353 37.68 8.90 -6.20
CA TYR A 353 37.60 7.99 -5.06
C TYR A 353 38.53 6.77 -5.17
N LEU A 354 38.97 6.40 -6.37
CA LEU A 354 39.72 5.16 -6.64
C LEU A 354 41.02 5.04 -5.82
N ASN A 355 41.57 6.20 -5.42
CA ASN A 355 42.85 6.28 -4.72
C ASN A 355 42.73 6.68 -3.25
N THR A 356 41.52 6.71 -2.70
CA THR A 356 41.30 7.12 -1.30
C THR A 356 41.87 6.14 -0.29
N ARG A 357 41.99 4.85 -0.63
CA ARG A 357 42.58 3.81 0.22
C ARG A 357 43.33 2.75 -0.61
N LYS A 358 44.47 3.16 -1.19
CA LYS A 358 45.29 2.32 -2.08
C LYS A 358 45.99 1.14 -1.41
N SER A 359 46.27 1.24 -0.11
CA SER A 359 47.07 0.27 0.62
C SER A 359 46.45 -1.12 0.63
N ASP A 360 45.12 -1.17 0.63
CA ASP A 360 44.38 -2.37 0.98
C ASP A 360 42.96 -2.43 0.41
N LEU A 361 42.46 -1.51 -0.42
CA LEU A 361 41.21 -1.74 -1.18
C LEU A 361 41.49 -1.97 -2.67
N PHE A 362 40.78 -2.91 -3.27
CA PHE A 362 40.79 -3.14 -4.72
C PHE A 362 39.63 -2.39 -5.36
N MET A 363 39.89 -1.13 -5.75
CA MET A 363 38.86 -0.27 -6.34
C MET A 363 38.87 -0.34 -7.87
N ILE A 364 37.70 -0.54 -8.46
CA ILE A 364 37.44 -0.48 -9.90
C ILE A 364 36.40 0.61 -10.15
N GLY A 365 36.64 1.48 -11.12
CA GLY A 365 35.70 2.52 -11.53
C GLY A 365 34.97 2.14 -12.82
N CYS A 366 33.76 2.66 -13.00
CA CYS A 366 33.17 2.67 -14.34
C CYS A 366 32.32 3.92 -14.58
N ASP A 367 32.29 4.41 -15.83
CA ASP A 367 31.53 5.61 -16.20
C ASP A 367 30.96 5.48 -17.63
N ALA A 368 29.87 6.20 -17.92
CA ALA A 368 29.28 6.19 -19.26
C ALA A 368 30.02 7.09 -20.25
N SER A 369 30.85 8.03 -19.78
CA SER A 369 31.64 8.94 -20.61
C SER A 369 33.03 8.33 -20.91
N PRO A 370 33.34 8.03 -22.20
CA PRO A 370 34.67 7.60 -22.59
C PRO A 370 35.78 8.57 -22.21
N THR A 371 35.53 9.89 -22.30
CA THR A 371 36.53 10.90 -21.94
C THR A 371 36.80 10.92 -20.44
N LEU A 372 35.78 10.79 -19.59
CA LEU A 372 35.98 10.67 -18.14
C LEU A 372 36.66 9.36 -17.78
N CYS A 373 36.32 8.25 -18.44
CA CYS A 373 37.02 6.97 -18.26
C CYS A 373 38.52 7.09 -18.60
N GLN A 374 38.86 7.77 -19.69
CA GLN A 374 40.26 8.02 -20.07
C GLN A 374 41.01 8.83 -19.00
N ILE A 375 40.38 9.86 -18.45
CA ILE A 375 40.95 10.67 -17.36
C ILE A 375 41.10 9.80 -16.10
N GLY A 376 40.06 9.07 -15.70
CA GLY A 376 40.05 8.20 -14.52
C GLY A 376 41.07 7.07 -14.61
N SER A 377 41.36 6.57 -15.82
CA SER A 377 42.39 5.54 -16.07
C SER A 377 43.80 6.00 -15.69
N SER A 378 44.05 7.31 -15.60
CA SER A 378 45.33 7.82 -15.07
C SER A 378 45.44 7.74 -13.55
N VAL A 379 44.31 7.49 -12.87
CA VAL A 379 44.18 7.47 -11.41
C VAL A 379 44.08 6.02 -10.92
N GLY A 380 43.29 5.17 -11.58
CA GLY A 380 43.10 3.75 -11.25
C GLY A 380 42.43 2.98 -12.38
N GLU A 381 41.97 1.76 -12.10
CA GLU A 381 41.31 0.91 -13.10
C GLU A 381 39.90 1.42 -13.41
N VAL A 382 39.63 1.77 -14.67
CA VAL A 382 38.33 2.32 -15.10
C VAL A 382 37.85 1.72 -16.41
N GLN A 383 36.57 1.37 -16.48
CA GLN A 383 35.92 0.85 -17.70
C GLN A 383 34.70 1.68 -18.11
N ILE A 384 34.42 1.74 -19.42
CA ILE A 384 33.19 2.33 -19.94
C ILE A 384 32.01 1.39 -19.66
N CYS A 385 30.99 1.88 -18.94
CA CYS A 385 29.83 1.09 -18.55
C CYS A 385 28.55 1.94 -18.58
N ASN A 386 27.39 1.29 -18.69
CA ASN A 386 26.11 1.92 -18.41
C ASN A 386 25.59 1.42 -17.06
N VAL A 387 25.25 2.33 -16.15
CA VAL A 387 24.79 1.96 -14.79
C VAL A 387 23.53 1.10 -14.79
N VAL A 388 22.69 1.16 -15.83
CA VAL A 388 21.49 0.31 -15.94
C VAL A 388 21.77 -1.10 -16.48
N ALA A 389 23.02 -1.39 -16.85
CA ALA A 389 23.48 -2.69 -17.33
C ALA A 389 25.00 -2.83 -17.07
N LEU A 390 25.36 -3.19 -15.84
CA LEU A 390 26.76 -3.29 -15.42
C LEU A 390 27.39 -4.57 -15.99
N PRO A 391 28.57 -4.50 -16.62
CA PRO A 391 29.20 -5.64 -17.32
C PRO A 391 29.91 -6.60 -16.35
N TYR A 392 29.44 -6.71 -15.10
CA TYR A 392 30.04 -7.54 -14.07
C TYR A 392 29.12 -8.70 -13.70
N PRO A 393 29.67 -9.87 -13.33
CA PRO A 393 28.89 -10.97 -12.80
C PRO A 393 28.13 -10.61 -11.52
N ASP A 394 27.09 -11.39 -11.22
CA ASP A 394 26.37 -11.31 -9.95
C ASP A 394 27.33 -11.58 -8.78
N CYS A 395 27.09 -10.94 -7.64
CA CYS A 395 27.83 -11.22 -6.40
C CYS A 395 29.37 -11.10 -6.52
N THR A 396 29.85 -10.07 -7.22
CA THR A 396 31.27 -9.82 -7.47
C THR A 396 31.92 -8.93 -6.41
N PHE A 397 31.25 -7.84 -6.01
CA PHE A 397 31.84 -6.78 -5.20
C PHE A 397 31.43 -6.86 -3.73
N ASP A 398 32.38 -6.58 -2.83
CA ASP A 398 32.13 -6.44 -1.40
C ASP A 398 31.45 -5.10 -1.09
N ALA A 399 31.77 -4.05 -1.85
CA ALA A 399 31.08 -2.79 -1.76
C ALA A 399 30.90 -2.07 -3.10
N CYS A 400 29.93 -1.16 -3.17
CA CYS A 400 29.74 -0.25 -4.30
C CYS A 400 29.56 1.18 -3.78
N ILE A 401 30.09 2.17 -4.48
CA ILE A 401 29.72 3.58 -4.29
C ILE A 401 29.09 4.09 -5.59
N CYS A 402 28.03 4.88 -5.49
CA CYS A 402 27.30 5.45 -6.62
C CYS A 402 27.03 6.92 -6.31
N ILE A 403 27.99 7.77 -6.68
CA ILE A 403 28.03 9.15 -6.20
C ILE A 403 27.63 10.11 -7.31
N ALA A 404 26.50 10.80 -7.12
CA ALA A 404 26.01 11.80 -8.07
C ALA A 404 25.72 11.24 -9.48
N VAL A 405 25.14 10.04 -9.56
CA VAL A 405 24.83 9.36 -10.83
C VAL A 405 23.33 9.29 -11.10
N LEU A 406 22.53 8.80 -10.15
CA LEU A 406 21.14 8.43 -10.43
C LEU A 406 20.25 9.62 -10.86
N HIS A 407 20.61 10.84 -10.46
CA HIS A 407 19.90 12.05 -10.89
C HIS A 407 20.03 12.34 -12.38
N HIS A 408 20.97 11.73 -13.09
CA HIS A 408 21.09 11.82 -14.54
C HIS A 408 20.08 10.97 -15.30
N LEU A 409 19.43 10.02 -14.64
CA LEU A 409 18.48 9.10 -15.26
C LEU A 409 17.07 9.69 -15.19
N ALA A 410 16.51 10.04 -16.35
CA ALA A 410 15.26 10.79 -16.43
C ALA A 410 14.03 10.03 -15.93
N SER A 411 13.89 8.77 -16.33
CA SER A 411 12.78 7.93 -15.88
C SER A 411 13.09 7.27 -14.53
N GLN A 412 12.09 7.17 -13.67
CA GLN A 412 12.16 6.38 -12.45
C GLN A 412 12.53 4.91 -12.72
N GLU A 413 11.99 4.30 -13.79
CA GLU A 413 12.30 2.92 -14.18
C GLU A 413 13.81 2.69 -14.35
N ARG A 414 14.49 3.57 -15.09
CA ARG A 414 15.96 3.51 -15.22
C ARG A 414 16.69 3.70 -13.89
N ARG A 415 16.19 4.56 -13.00
CA ARG A 415 16.76 4.72 -11.64
C ARG A 415 16.61 3.42 -10.84
N SER A 416 15.45 2.76 -10.92
CA SER A 416 15.24 1.45 -10.32
C SER A 416 16.16 0.38 -10.94
N LEU A 417 16.30 0.32 -12.27
CA LEU A 417 17.22 -0.61 -12.95
C LEU A 417 18.68 -0.40 -12.52
N ALA A 418 19.13 0.85 -12.38
CA ALA A 418 20.47 1.17 -11.88
C ALA A 418 20.71 0.62 -10.47
N ILE A 419 19.77 0.83 -9.55
CA ILE A 419 19.88 0.26 -8.19
C ILE A 419 19.84 -1.26 -8.23
N LYS A 420 18.98 -1.85 -9.08
CA LYS A 420 18.91 -3.30 -9.26
C LYS A 420 20.26 -3.88 -9.71
N GLU A 421 20.94 -3.23 -10.65
CA GLU A 421 22.27 -3.65 -11.10
C GLU A 421 23.33 -3.51 -10.00
N ILE A 422 23.32 -2.41 -9.24
CA ILE A 422 24.22 -2.26 -8.07
C ILE A 422 24.01 -3.40 -7.08
N VAL A 423 22.75 -3.72 -6.76
CA VAL A 423 22.42 -4.82 -5.84
C VAL A 423 22.78 -6.18 -6.45
N ARG A 424 22.62 -6.37 -7.76
CA ARG A 424 22.98 -7.62 -8.44
C ARG A 424 24.47 -7.92 -8.29
N VAL A 425 25.33 -6.94 -8.55
CA VAL A 425 26.79 -7.12 -8.54
C VAL A 425 27.38 -7.17 -7.13
N LEU A 426 26.66 -6.71 -6.09
CA LEU A 426 27.09 -6.87 -4.70
C LEU A 426 27.02 -8.33 -4.24
N LYS A 427 28.00 -8.79 -3.46
CA LYS A 427 27.93 -10.03 -2.68
C LYS A 427 26.83 -9.93 -1.63
N VAL A 428 26.32 -11.07 -1.16
CA VAL A 428 25.47 -11.09 0.03
C VAL A 428 26.28 -10.61 1.23
N GLY A 429 25.70 -9.73 2.05
CA GLY A 429 26.40 -8.97 3.09
C GLY A 429 27.14 -7.73 2.57
N GLY A 430 27.31 -7.62 1.25
CA GLY A 430 27.97 -6.48 0.61
C GLY A 430 27.16 -5.19 0.73
N GLN A 431 27.86 -4.07 0.74
CA GLN A 431 27.28 -2.76 1.08
C GLN A 431 27.37 -1.77 -0.08
N ALA A 432 26.38 -0.91 -0.26
CA ALA A 432 26.45 0.20 -1.20
C ALA A 432 26.19 1.54 -0.54
N LEU A 433 26.87 2.58 -1.03
CA LEU A 433 26.60 3.97 -0.68
C LEU A 433 26.15 4.76 -1.91
N ILE A 434 24.95 5.33 -1.86
CA ILE A 434 24.34 6.06 -2.96
C ILE A 434 24.15 7.52 -2.57
N TYR A 435 24.65 8.45 -3.39
CA TYR A 435 24.48 9.90 -3.22
C TYR A 435 23.69 10.50 -4.39
N VAL A 436 22.66 11.27 -4.08
CA VAL A 436 21.86 12.00 -5.07
C VAL A 436 21.68 13.45 -4.66
N TRP A 437 21.60 14.35 -5.65
CA TRP A 437 21.36 15.77 -5.37
C TRP A 437 19.99 15.94 -4.74
N ALA A 438 19.93 16.64 -3.62
CA ALA A 438 18.71 16.94 -2.91
C ALA A 438 17.99 18.13 -3.55
N MET A 439 16.67 18.09 -3.59
CA MET A 439 15.87 19.29 -3.89
C MET A 439 16.03 20.31 -2.75
N GLU A 440 16.08 19.81 -1.51
CA GLU A 440 16.33 20.57 -0.29
C GLU A 440 17.82 20.94 -0.21
N GLN A 441 18.16 22.15 -0.66
CA GLN A 441 19.52 22.69 -0.55
C GLN A 441 19.79 23.36 0.81
N ASP A 442 18.78 23.38 1.69
CA ASP A 442 18.84 23.75 3.10
C ASP A 442 18.14 22.64 3.89
N PHE A 443 18.80 22.09 4.90
CA PHE A 443 18.23 21.04 5.74
C PHE A 443 18.60 21.28 7.20
N ALA A 444 17.60 21.16 8.09
CA ALA A 444 17.74 21.41 9.53
C ALA A 444 18.38 22.78 9.89
N GLY A 445 18.13 23.80 9.06
CA GLY A 445 18.68 25.16 9.24
C GLY A 445 20.12 25.34 8.75
N VAL A 446 20.71 24.32 8.13
CA VAL A 446 22.05 24.37 7.54
C VAL A 446 21.95 24.42 6.02
N LYS A 447 22.28 25.59 5.46
CA LYS A 447 22.43 25.78 4.01
C LYS A 447 23.64 25.03 3.48
N SER A 448 23.46 24.32 2.38
CA SER A 448 24.57 23.72 1.63
C SER A 448 25.52 24.79 1.10
N LYS A 449 26.77 24.41 0.83
CA LYS A 449 27.74 25.26 0.14
C LYS A 449 27.23 25.77 -1.22
N TYR A 450 26.33 25.02 -1.87
CA TYR A 450 25.70 25.42 -3.12
C TYR A 450 24.93 26.75 -3.00
N LEU A 451 24.19 26.96 -1.90
CA LEU A 451 23.41 28.18 -1.66
C LEU A 451 24.22 29.36 -1.10
N LYS A 452 25.43 29.15 -0.56
CA LYS A 452 26.18 30.20 0.15
C LYS A 452 26.77 31.30 -0.75
N SER A 453 26.43 31.33 -2.04
CA SER A 453 27.07 32.20 -3.04
C SER A 453 26.12 33.09 -3.84
N VAL A 454 24.93 33.39 -3.32
CA VAL A 454 23.88 34.14 -4.03
C VAL A 454 24.23 35.64 -4.18
N LYS A 455 24.36 36.11 -5.42
CA LYS A 455 24.02 37.49 -5.81
C LYS A 455 22.52 37.51 -6.16
N LYS A 456 21.82 38.60 -5.84
CA LYS A 456 20.40 38.84 -6.18
C LYS A 456 20.16 38.53 -7.67
N ILE A 457 19.39 37.48 -7.99
CA ILE A 457 18.97 37.17 -9.36
C ILE A 457 17.44 37.06 -9.39
N THR A 458 16.88 37.54 -10.50
CA THR A 458 15.46 37.64 -10.87
C THR A 458 14.70 36.31 -10.78
N GLU A 459 13.42 36.40 -10.37
CA GLU A 459 12.58 35.25 -9.96
C GLU A 459 12.01 34.38 -11.10
N LEU A 460 12.15 34.81 -12.37
CA LEU A 460 11.56 34.11 -13.52
C LEU A 460 12.36 32.85 -13.88
N THR A 461 11.66 31.72 -14.04
CA THR A 461 12.27 30.44 -14.45
C THR A 461 12.22 30.32 -15.98
N GLU A 462 13.38 30.19 -16.62
CA GLU A 462 13.48 29.92 -18.06
C GLU A 462 13.08 28.45 -18.35
N PHE A 463 12.37 28.20 -19.44
CA PHE A 463 12.08 26.86 -19.94
C PHE A 463 12.78 26.64 -21.28
N HIS A 464 13.41 25.48 -21.43
CA HIS A 464 14.08 25.08 -22.68
C HIS A 464 13.30 23.95 -23.33
N LYS A 465 12.94 24.13 -24.60
CA LYS A 465 12.27 23.11 -25.41
C LYS A 465 13.27 21.99 -25.73
N VAL A 466 13.02 20.80 -25.22
CA VAL A 466 13.84 19.59 -25.42
C VAL A 466 13.34 18.79 -26.61
N ASP A 467 12.02 18.79 -26.82
CA ASP A 467 11.31 18.13 -27.92
C ASP A 467 10.02 18.91 -28.26
N ASP A 468 9.34 18.56 -29.35
CA ASP A 468 8.13 19.23 -29.83
C ASP A 468 7.00 19.32 -28.79
N ASN A 469 6.92 18.34 -27.90
CA ASN A 469 5.93 18.28 -26.84
C ASN A 469 6.52 18.44 -25.43
N LEU A 470 7.81 18.75 -25.29
CA LEU A 470 8.51 18.73 -24.00
C LEU A 470 9.39 19.96 -23.79
N SER A 471 9.09 20.72 -22.73
CA SER A 471 9.93 21.83 -22.25
C SER A 471 10.31 21.61 -20.80
N LEU A 472 11.60 21.71 -20.47
CA LEU A 472 12.11 21.54 -19.12
C LEU A 472 12.58 22.87 -18.52
N PRO A 473 12.39 23.10 -17.21
CA PRO A 473 12.88 24.30 -16.55
C PRO A 473 14.41 24.28 -16.49
N VAL A 474 15.03 25.41 -16.78
CA VAL A 474 16.47 25.62 -16.61
C VAL A 474 16.70 26.14 -15.19
N HIS A 475 17.45 25.36 -14.41
CA HIS A 475 17.75 25.72 -13.04
C HIS A 475 18.74 26.90 -13.00
N ASN A 476 18.44 27.88 -12.16
CA ASN A 476 19.36 28.99 -11.90
C ASN A 476 20.40 28.57 -10.87
N SER A 477 21.66 28.47 -11.30
CA SER A 477 22.78 28.07 -10.46
C SER A 477 22.82 28.82 -9.12
N LYS A 478 23.12 28.10 -8.04
CA LYS A 478 23.26 28.63 -6.66
C LYS A 478 21.93 29.09 -6.03
N THR A 479 20.79 28.62 -6.53
CA THR A 479 19.46 28.87 -5.94
C THR A 479 18.80 27.56 -5.49
N THR A 480 17.73 27.64 -4.69
CA THR A 480 16.97 26.44 -4.33
C THR A 480 16.27 25.86 -5.56
N PHE A 481 16.24 24.53 -5.68
CA PHE A 481 15.52 23.86 -6.75
C PHE A 481 14.02 24.08 -6.61
N LYS A 482 13.37 24.48 -7.71
CA LYS A 482 11.91 24.65 -7.79
C LYS A 482 11.21 23.42 -8.33
N TYR A 483 11.89 22.58 -9.12
CA TYR A 483 11.32 21.37 -9.72
C TYR A 483 12.27 20.20 -9.43
N CYS A 484 11.77 18.96 -9.49
CA CYS A 484 12.64 17.78 -9.45
C CYS A 484 13.40 17.61 -10.75
N ASP A 485 12.68 17.74 -11.87
CA ASP A 485 13.23 17.58 -13.22
C ASP A 485 13.65 18.93 -13.77
N ASN A 486 14.94 19.12 -14.00
CA ASN A 486 15.49 20.38 -14.46
C ASN A 486 16.67 20.17 -15.40
N LEU A 487 16.97 21.21 -16.18
CA LEU A 487 18.24 21.37 -16.86
C LEU A 487 19.18 22.21 -16.00
N VAL A 488 20.26 21.62 -15.52
CA VAL A 488 21.30 22.30 -14.74
C VAL A 488 22.39 22.80 -15.69
N PRO A 489 22.58 24.12 -15.82
CA PRO A 489 23.59 24.68 -16.70
C PRO A 489 25.01 24.40 -16.17
N TRP A 490 25.93 24.19 -17.10
CA TRP A 490 27.36 24.09 -16.86
C TRP A 490 28.08 25.06 -17.77
N THR A 491 28.76 26.02 -17.15
CA THR A 491 29.46 27.09 -17.84
C THR A 491 30.93 26.71 -17.97
N LEU A 492 31.45 26.62 -19.19
CA LEU A 492 32.89 26.51 -19.41
C LEU A 492 33.50 27.90 -19.23
N GLN A 493 34.24 28.10 -18.14
CA GLN A 493 35.03 29.32 -17.94
C GLN A 493 36.50 28.99 -18.21
N THR A 494 37.17 29.87 -18.95
CA THR A 494 38.62 29.83 -19.12
C THR A 494 39.30 30.30 -17.83
N GLU A 495 40.49 29.78 -17.52
CA GLU A 495 41.24 30.16 -16.31
C GLU A 495 41.67 31.64 -16.32
N TYR A 496 41.70 32.27 -17.50
CA TYR A 496 42.03 33.69 -17.71
C TYR A 496 41.08 34.32 -18.74
N PRO A 497 39.85 34.72 -18.35
CA PRO A 497 38.89 35.28 -19.29
C PRO A 497 39.35 36.65 -19.78
N THR A 498 39.55 36.80 -21.08
CA THR A 498 39.68 38.11 -21.72
C THR A 498 38.31 38.80 -21.80
N LYS A 499 38.26 40.11 -22.07
CA LYS A 499 36.98 40.82 -22.22
C LYS A 499 36.11 40.27 -23.36
N ASP A 500 36.72 39.68 -24.37
CA ASP A 500 36.01 39.06 -25.49
C ASP A 500 35.46 37.66 -25.15
N ASP A 501 36.13 36.91 -24.26
CA ASP A 501 35.67 35.59 -23.78
C ASP A 501 34.40 35.66 -22.93
N LEU A 502 34.10 36.82 -22.35
CA LEU A 502 32.87 37.03 -21.56
C LEU A 502 31.60 37.01 -22.42
N ASN A 503 31.73 37.23 -23.73
CA ASN A 503 30.60 37.23 -24.68
C ASN A 503 30.36 35.86 -25.35
N SER A 504 31.29 34.91 -25.26
CA SER A 504 31.27 33.60 -25.93
C SER A 504 31.19 32.41 -24.96
N VAL A 505 30.66 32.64 -23.76
CA VAL A 505 30.62 31.62 -22.71
C VAL A 505 29.70 30.47 -23.10
N GLU A 506 30.27 29.32 -23.43
CA GLU A 506 29.50 28.11 -23.74
C GLU A 506 28.83 27.54 -22.49
N VAL A 507 27.51 27.35 -22.58
CA VAL A 507 26.68 26.80 -21.51
C VAL A 507 26.06 25.48 -21.96
N TYR A 508 26.44 24.41 -21.27
CA TYR A 508 25.91 23.07 -21.51
C TYR A 508 24.81 22.75 -20.49
N LYS A 509 23.62 22.42 -20.98
CA LYS A 509 22.46 22.10 -20.13
C LYS A 509 22.41 20.59 -19.89
N ARG A 510 22.49 20.16 -18.63
CA ARG A 510 22.48 18.74 -18.23
C ARG A 510 21.17 18.40 -17.54
N TYR A 511 20.55 17.28 -17.88
CA TYR A 511 19.37 16.83 -17.16
C TYR A 511 19.71 16.34 -15.75
N TYR A 512 18.93 16.80 -14.77
CA TYR A 512 18.97 16.37 -13.38
C TYR A 512 17.54 16.15 -12.87
N HIS A 513 17.33 14.98 -12.30
CA HIS A 513 16.27 14.69 -11.35
C HIS A 513 16.81 14.88 -9.92
N VAL A 514 16.54 16.03 -9.31
CA VAL A 514 16.90 16.26 -7.90
C VAL A 514 15.87 15.60 -6.99
N PHE A 515 16.36 14.84 -6.02
CA PHE A 515 15.56 13.96 -5.18
C PHE A 515 15.02 14.71 -3.97
N CYS A 516 13.78 14.44 -3.60
CA CYS A 516 13.23 14.91 -2.34
C CYS A 516 13.58 13.99 -1.18
N LYS A 517 13.43 14.51 0.04
CA LYS A 517 13.59 13.73 1.27
C LYS A 517 12.74 12.45 1.21
N GLY A 518 13.41 11.31 1.39
CA GLY A 518 12.76 9.99 1.43
C GLY A 518 12.61 9.31 0.05
N GLU A 519 12.72 10.04 -1.05
CA GLU A 519 12.54 9.49 -2.41
C GLU A 519 13.58 8.41 -2.74
N LEU A 520 14.86 8.67 -2.43
CA LEU A 520 15.92 7.69 -2.66
C LEU A 520 15.71 6.42 -1.83
N VAL A 521 15.24 6.58 -0.59
CA VAL A 521 14.97 5.45 0.32
C VAL A 521 13.82 4.60 -0.21
N GLU A 522 12.76 5.25 -0.69
CA GLU A 522 11.61 4.57 -1.30
C GLU A 522 12.00 3.82 -2.57
N LEU A 523 12.87 4.42 -3.40
CA LEU A 523 13.42 3.76 -4.57
C LEU A 523 14.23 2.51 -4.22
N CYS A 524 15.01 2.54 -3.14
CA CYS A 524 15.75 1.37 -2.64
C CYS A 524 14.81 0.29 -2.05
N ARG A 525 13.72 0.67 -1.39
CA ARG A 525 12.77 -0.27 -0.74
C ARG A 525 11.91 -1.06 -1.72
N GLN A 526 11.86 -0.67 -3.00
CA GLN A 526 11.18 -1.46 -4.04
C GLN A 526 11.77 -2.87 -4.21
N PHE A 527 12.93 -3.17 -3.63
CA PHE A 527 13.63 -4.45 -3.72
C PHE A 527 13.46 -5.34 -2.46
N ASP A 528 12.33 -5.17 -1.75
CA ASP A 528 11.86 -5.68 -0.42
C ASP A 528 12.44 -6.97 0.21
N SER A 529 13.03 -7.91 -0.54
CA SER A 529 13.50 -9.20 0.00
C SER A 529 15.02 -9.40 -0.01
N SER A 530 15.79 -8.51 -0.63
CA SER A 530 17.26 -8.67 -0.75
C SER A 530 18.05 -7.42 -0.39
N LEU A 531 17.41 -6.38 0.14
CA LEU A 531 18.06 -5.10 0.40
C LEU A 531 17.59 -4.47 1.72
N ILE A 532 18.52 -4.21 2.61
CA ILE A 532 18.30 -3.45 3.84
C ILE A 532 18.87 -2.05 3.65
N VAL A 533 18.07 -1.01 3.93
CA VAL A 533 18.57 0.36 4.07
C VAL A 533 19.12 0.52 5.49
N SER A 534 20.45 0.55 5.63
CA SER A 534 21.13 0.57 6.93
C SER A 534 21.31 1.98 7.49
N ASN A 535 21.49 2.97 6.63
CA ASN A 535 21.67 4.37 7.04
C ASN A 535 21.08 5.33 6.01
N VAL A 536 20.53 6.46 6.48
CA VAL A 536 20.02 7.55 5.64
C VAL A 536 20.47 8.86 6.24
N PHE A 537 21.16 9.68 5.46
CA PHE A 537 21.69 10.95 5.94
C PHE A 537 21.70 12.01 4.84
N TYR A 538 21.94 13.26 5.26
CA TYR A 538 22.04 14.41 4.39
C TYR A 538 23.46 15.00 4.50
N GLU A 539 24.11 15.26 3.37
CA GLU A 539 25.44 15.89 3.33
C GLU A 539 25.49 16.95 2.20
N GLU A 540 25.65 18.22 2.59
CA GLU A 540 25.95 19.35 1.68
C GLU A 540 25.07 19.42 0.42
N GLY A 541 23.75 19.28 0.58
CA GLY A 541 22.80 19.33 -0.54
C GLY A 541 22.57 18.00 -1.24
N ASN A 542 22.90 16.87 -0.59
CA ASN A 542 22.70 15.52 -1.12
C ASN A 542 21.96 14.64 -0.13
N TRP A 543 21.00 13.86 -0.64
CA TRP A 543 20.44 12.71 0.08
C TRP A 543 21.32 11.50 -0.14
N CYS A 544 21.65 10.82 0.95
CA CYS A 544 22.61 9.72 0.97
C CYS A 544 21.98 8.51 1.63
N VAL A 545 22.17 7.33 1.05
CA VAL A 545 21.67 6.07 1.59
C VAL A 545 22.78 5.02 1.57
N GLU A 546 22.99 4.35 2.70
CA GLU A 546 23.75 3.11 2.78
C GLU A 546 22.78 1.93 2.74
N ILE A 547 23.09 0.94 1.90
CA ILE A 547 22.30 -0.27 1.71
C ILE A 547 23.16 -1.51 1.90
N ILE A 548 22.56 -2.61 2.34
CA ILE A 548 23.22 -3.91 2.54
C ILE A 548 22.41 -4.96 1.78
N LYS A 549 23.08 -5.77 0.96
CA LYS A 549 22.44 -6.89 0.26
C LYS A 549 22.26 -8.07 1.23
N THR A 550 21.06 -8.65 1.26
CA THR A 550 20.74 -9.82 2.08
C THR A 550 20.38 -11.04 1.25
N ASN A 551 20.51 -12.23 1.85
CA ASN A 551 19.96 -13.45 1.29
C ASN A 551 18.43 -13.37 1.29
N LYS A 552 17.79 -13.74 0.17
CA LYS A 552 16.33 -13.89 0.06
C LYS A 552 15.72 -14.83 1.12
N ILE A 553 16.54 -15.64 1.80
CA ILE A 553 16.13 -16.71 2.73
C ILE A 553 16.30 -16.29 4.21
N GLU A 554 17.09 -15.24 4.52
CA GLU A 554 17.42 -14.86 5.90
C GLU A 554 16.71 -13.58 6.38
N THR A 555 15.58 -13.20 5.78
CA THR A 555 14.65 -12.26 6.46
C THR A 555 13.76 -13.03 7.45
N ILE A 556 14.40 -13.89 8.25
CA ILE A 556 13.88 -14.52 9.45
C ILE A 556 15.03 -14.38 10.45
N LEU A 557 14.84 -13.48 11.43
CA LEU A 557 15.75 -13.23 12.56
C LEU A 557 17.01 -12.43 12.24
N LEU A 558 16.86 -11.10 12.19
CA LEU A 558 17.71 -10.08 12.82
C LEU A 558 16.84 -8.81 12.97
#